data_AF-A0A7C3DQ88-F1
#
_entry.id   AF-A0A7C3DQ88-F1
#
_cell.length_a   1.000
_cell.length_b   1.000
_cell.length_c   1.000
_cell.angle_alpha   90.00
_cell.angle_beta   90.00
_cell.angle_gamma   90.00
#
_symmetry.space_group_name_H-M   'P 1'
#
loop_
_entity.id
_entity.type
_entity.pdbx_description
1 polymer ?
#
loop_
_entity_poly.entity_id
_entity_poly.type
_entity_poly.pdbx_seq_one_letter_code
_entity_poly.pdbx_strand_id
1 'polypeptide(L)'
;MKKIWLILTCVILNFTAHAQYIGSSCNTSQHFCSGVTYAFPMETNTSAEAGPNYGCLYTQPNPYWYFIRVTHPGNITIHMDSPTGNDIDFACWGPFSDALSPALHSLPLPVRPVPTIPLFSGLT
;
A
#
# COMPACT_ATOMS: atom_id res chain seq x y z
N MET A 1 17.46 -36.22 27.45
CA MET A 1 16.01 -36.01 27.24
C MET A 1 15.58 -34.54 27.25
N LYS A 2 16.08 -33.68 28.18
CA LYS A 2 15.77 -32.23 28.18
C LYS A 2 16.24 -31.43 26.94
N LYS A 3 17.37 -31.82 26.33
CA LYS A 3 17.95 -31.12 25.16
C LYS A 3 17.15 -31.30 23.87
N ILE A 4 16.43 -32.41 23.73
CA ILE A 4 15.56 -32.70 22.57
C ILE A 4 14.32 -31.81 22.58
N TRP A 5 13.73 -31.57 23.75
CA TRP A 5 12.63 -30.63 23.90
C TRP A 5 13.04 -29.20 23.51
N LEU A 6 14.25 -28.76 23.89
CA LEU A 6 14.77 -27.43 23.53
C LEU A 6 14.95 -27.24 22.02
N ILE A 7 15.40 -28.28 21.31
CA ILE A 7 15.57 -28.24 19.85
C ILE A 7 14.20 -28.21 19.14
N LEU A 8 13.23 -29.01 19.61
CA LEU A 8 11.87 -29.00 19.09
C LEU A 8 11.18 -27.64 19.29
N THR A 9 11.37 -26.98 20.44
CA THR A 9 10.82 -25.63 20.67
C THR A 9 11.45 -24.59 19.74
N CYS A 10 12.75 -24.68 19.46
CA CYS A 10 13.44 -23.74 18.56
C CYS A 10 13.00 -23.90 17.10
N VAL A 11 12.76 -25.14 16.63
CA VAL A 11 12.28 -25.42 15.27
C VAL A 11 10.85 -24.93 15.06
N ILE A 12 9.99 -25.02 16.08
CA ILE A 12 8.59 -24.54 16.02
C ILE A 12 8.52 -22.99 15.98
N LEU A 13 9.47 -22.28 16.61
CA LEU A 13 9.52 -20.80 16.58
C LEU A 13 9.99 -20.21 15.24
N ASN A 14 10.64 -20.99 14.38
CA ASN A 14 11.03 -20.54 13.03
C ASN A 14 9.90 -20.66 12.00
N PHE A 15 8.76 -21.27 12.37
CA PHE A 15 7.57 -21.36 11.52
C PHE A 15 6.61 -20.17 11.68
N THR A 16 7.05 -19.06 12.29
CA THR A 16 6.31 -17.80 12.18
C THR A 16 6.38 -17.33 10.75
N ALA A 17 5.30 -17.56 10.02
CA ALA A 17 5.08 -17.08 8.66
C ALA A 17 5.51 -15.62 8.54
N HIS A 18 6.28 -15.31 7.49
CA HIS A 18 6.35 -13.96 6.98
C HIS A 18 4.96 -13.61 6.45
N ALA A 19 4.08 -13.12 7.32
CA ALA A 19 2.91 -12.38 6.87
C ALA A 19 3.45 -11.12 6.21
N GLN A 20 3.63 -11.17 4.89
CA GLN A 20 3.79 -9.94 4.12
C GLN A 20 2.50 -9.17 4.38
N TYR A 21 2.61 -8.01 5.00
CA TYR A 21 1.47 -7.16 5.29
C TYR A 21 0.97 -6.62 3.96
N ILE A 22 0.08 -7.34 3.30
CA ILE A 22 -0.39 -6.99 1.96
C ILE A 22 -1.28 -5.75 2.11
N GLY A 23 -0.89 -4.66 1.43
CA GLY A 23 -1.69 -3.45 1.32
C GLY A 23 -2.94 -3.68 0.46
N SER A 24 -3.76 -4.69 0.76
CA SER A 24 -4.95 -5.04 -0.02
C SER A 24 -6.14 -4.10 0.22
N SER A 25 -6.10 -3.32 1.31
CA SER A 25 -7.11 -2.32 1.66
C SER A 25 -6.46 -1.07 2.25
N CYS A 26 -7.19 0.04 2.27
CA CYS A 26 -6.76 1.29 2.88
C CYS A 26 -6.35 1.11 4.36
N ASN A 27 -7.13 0.32 5.11
CA ASN A 27 -6.85 0.04 6.52
C ASN A 27 -5.60 -0.83 6.73
N THR A 28 -5.20 -1.59 5.70
CA THR A 28 -3.97 -2.40 5.73
C THR A 28 -2.83 -1.80 4.92
N SER A 29 -2.90 -0.51 4.62
CA SER A 29 -1.93 0.18 3.76
C SER A 29 -0.50 0.11 4.30
N GLN A 30 0.47 -0.10 3.41
CA GLN A 30 1.88 -0.21 3.77
C GLN A 30 2.57 1.17 3.83
N HIS A 31 3.59 1.31 4.66
CA HIS A 31 4.38 2.54 4.68
C HIS A 31 5.32 2.60 3.47
N PHE A 32 5.48 3.80 2.90
CA PHE A 32 6.44 4.08 1.83
C PHE A 32 7.37 5.23 2.23
N CYS A 33 8.67 5.07 2.01
CA CYS A 33 9.72 6.05 2.33
C CYS A 33 10.41 6.58 1.07
N SER A 34 10.81 7.86 1.08
CA SER A 34 11.58 8.46 -0.02
C SER A 34 12.95 7.81 -0.19
N GLY A 35 13.42 7.68 -1.44
CA GLY A 35 14.76 7.16 -1.76
C GLY A 35 14.88 5.63 -1.70
N VAL A 36 13.79 4.93 -1.44
CA VAL A 36 13.70 3.47 -1.48
C VAL A 36 12.79 3.08 -2.64
N THR A 37 13.22 2.09 -3.42
CA THR A 37 12.39 1.48 -4.47
C THR A 37 11.62 0.32 -3.86
N TYR A 38 10.32 0.29 -4.08
CA TYR A 38 9.44 -0.78 -3.62
C TYR A 38 8.87 -1.52 -4.83
N ALA A 39 8.92 -2.85 -4.77
CA ALA A 39 8.21 -3.70 -5.72
C ALA A 39 6.88 -4.10 -5.11
N PHE A 40 5.80 -3.94 -5.87
CA PHE A 40 4.47 -4.41 -5.50
C PHE A 40 4.10 -5.62 -6.35
N PRO A 41 3.36 -6.59 -5.79
CA PRO A 41 2.82 -7.67 -6.59
C PRO A 41 1.79 -7.08 -7.57
N MET A 42 1.92 -7.43 -8.84
CA MET A 42 0.83 -7.26 -9.80
C MET A 42 -0.20 -8.36 -9.50
N GLU A 43 -1.11 -8.06 -8.57
CA GLU A 43 -2.21 -8.97 -8.29
C GLU A 43 -3.06 -9.18 -9.55
N THR A 44 -3.85 -10.25 -9.56
CA THR A 44 -4.79 -10.52 -10.65
C THR A 44 -6.13 -10.92 -10.05
N ASN A 45 -7.22 -10.49 -10.70
CA ASN A 45 -8.59 -10.81 -10.33
C ASN A 45 -9.04 -10.29 -8.96
N THR A 46 -8.46 -9.19 -8.47
CA THR A 46 -8.97 -8.47 -7.29
C THR A 46 -9.55 -7.12 -7.71
N SER A 47 -10.37 -6.52 -6.83
CA SER A 47 -10.98 -5.21 -7.06
C SER A 47 -10.77 -4.31 -5.86
N ALA A 48 -10.63 -3.01 -6.09
CA ALA A 48 -10.56 -2.03 -5.01
C ALA A 48 -11.81 -2.07 -4.12
N GLU A 49 -11.61 -1.70 -2.85
CA GLU A 49 -12.67 -1.71 -1.87
C GLU A 49 -13.76 -0.67 -2.21
N ALA A 50 -14.99 -0.94 -1.77
CA ALA A 50 -16.09 0.00 -1.95
C ALA A 50 -15.99 1.16 -0.95
N GLY A 51 -16.37 2.37 -1.39
CA GLY A 51 -16.45 3.55 -0.52
C GLY A 51 -15.56 4.72 -0.94
N PRO A 52 -14.28 4.52 -1.30
CA PRO A 52 -13.43 5.59 -1.79
C PRO A 52 -13.96 6.25 -3.06
N ASN A 53 -13.81 7.55 -3.17
CA ASN A 53 -13.98 8.23 -4.44
C ASN A 53 -12.68 8.13 -5.25
N TYR A 54 -12.69 7.29 -6.28
CA TYR A 54 -11.54 7.05 -7.16
C TYR A 54 -11.36 8.12 -8.25
N GLY A 55 -12.22 9.14 -8.29
CA GLY A 55 -12.11 10.26 -9.21
C GLY A 55 -12.21 9.84 -10.67
N CYS A 56 -11.14 10.04 -11.44
CA CYS A 56 -11.09 9.74 -12.87
C CYS A 56 -10.71 8.29 -13.19
N LEU A 57 -10.41 7.46 -12.19
CA LEU A 57 -10.20 6.04 -12.45
C LEU A 57 -11.56 5.41 -12.77
N TYR A 58 -11.73 4.98 -14.02
CA TYR A 58 -12.99 4.34 -14.47
C TYR A 58 -13.10 2.89 -13.98
N THR A 59 -11.98 2.19 -13.90
CA THR A 59 -11.86 0.82 -13.39
C THR A 59 -10.84 0.75 -12.25
N GLN A 60 -11.00 -0.20 -11.32
CA GLN A 60 -10.08 -0.40 -10.19
C GLN A 60 -9.69 -1.88 -9.96
N PRO A 61 -9.09 -2.56 -10.95
CA PRO A 61 -8.62 -3.94 -10.80
C PRO A 61 -7.27 -4.04 -10.07
N ASN A 62 -7.07 -5.08 -9.28
CA ASN A 62 -5.76 -5.44 -8.71
C ASN A 62 -5.15 -4.38 -7.76
N PRO A 63 -5.91 -3.82 -6.81
CA PRO A 63 -5.43 -2.72 -5.99
C PRO A 63 -4.28 -3.09 -5.04
N TYR A 64 -3.50 -2.08 -4.69
CA TYR A 64 -2.59 -2.07 -3.54
C TYR A 64 -2.80 -0.79 -2.71
N TRP A 65 -2.22 -0.61 -1.54
CA TRP A 65 -2.45 0.60 -0.74
C TRP A 65 -1.19 0.96 0.02
N TYR A 66 -0.72 2.20 -0.16
CA TYR A 66 0.38 2.76 0.62
C TYR A 66 0.03 4.09 1.29
N PHE A 67 0.77 4.40 2.35
CA PHE A 67 0.77 5.72 2.95
C PHE A 67 2.19 6.29 3.04
N ILE A 68 2.29 7.62 2.89
CA ILE A 68 3.52 8.37 3.11
C ILE A 68 3.34 9.24 4.33
N ARG A 69 4.35 9.23 5.22
CA ARG A 69 4.48 10.23 6.28
C ARG A 69 5.39 11.35 5.83
N VAL A 70 4.85 12.55 5.76
CA VAL A 70 5.60 13.75 5.41
C VAL A 70 5.99 14.47 6.71
N THR A 71 7.29 14.51 6.99
CA THR A 71 7.83 15.24 8.16
C THR A 71 8.21 16.68 7.82
N HIS A 72 8.61 16.93 6.56
CA HIS A 72 8.98 18.24 6.06
C HIS A 72 8.14 18.56 4.83
N PRO A 73 7.48 19.74 4.79
CA PRO A 73 6.70 20.13 3.61
C PRO A 73 7.62 20.31 2.40
N GLY A 74 7.16 19.84 1.25
CA GLY A 74 7.92 19.91 0.02
C GLY A 74 7.27 19.09 -1.10
N ASN A 75 7.85 19.18 -2.29
CA ASN A 75 7.37 18.41 -3.44
C ASN A 75 7.67 16.92 -3.25
N ILE A 76 6.70 16.08 -3.63
CA ILE A 76 6.87 14.64 -3.70
C ILE A 76 6.87 14.25 -5.18
N THR A 77 7.94 13.61 -5.62
CA THR A 77 8.03 13.01 -6.96
C THR A 77 7.99 11.51 -6.80
N ILE A 78 7.06 10.86 -7.50
CA ILE A 78 6.86 9.42 -7.48
C ILE A 78 7.15 8.92 -8.88
N HIS A 79 8.09 7.98 -8.99
CA HIS A 79 8.38 7.30 -10.23
C HIS A 79 7.81 5.88 -10.14
N MET A 80 6.97 5.51 -11.11
CA MET A 80 6.37 4.18 -11.21
C MET A 80 6.77 3.60 -12.55
N ASP A 81 7.13 2.32 -12.53
CA ASP A 81 7.57 1.59 -13.71
C ASP A 81 6.97 0.19 -13.69
N SER A 82 6.55 -0.28 -14.86
CA SER A 82 6.07 -1.65 -15.05
C SER A 82 7.10 -2.39 -15.89
N PRO A 83 7.80 -3.40 -15.34
CA PRO A 83 8.81 -4.14 -16.10
C PRO A 83 8.19 -4.93 -17.27
N THR A 84 6.87 -5.14 -17.26
CA THR A 84 6.10 -5.78 -18.32
C THR A 84 5.45 -4.78 -19.28
N GLY A 85 5.59 -3.47 -19.03
CA GLY A 85 4.98 -2.41 -19.84
C GLY A 85 3.47 -2.28 -19.67
N ASN A 86 2.89 -2.88 -18.63
CA ASN A 86 1.48 -2.68 -18.30
C ASN A 86 1.25 -1.23 -17.86
N ASP A 87 0.05 -0.71 -18.13
CA ASP A 87 -0.37 0.59 -17.64
C ASP A 87 -0.39 0.59 -16.11
N ILE A 88 -0.09 1.74 -15.51
CA ILE A 88 -0.15 1.98 -14.07
C ILE A 88 -0.92 3.28 -13.87
N ASP A 89 -2.20 3.15 -13.57
CA ASP A 89 -3.03 4.27 -13.12
C ASP A 89 -2.60 4.76 -11.75
N PHE A 90 -3.06 5.91 -11.22
CA PHE A 90 -3.02 6.14 -9.77
C PHE A 90 -3.99 7.16 -9.21
N ALA A 91 -4.27 7.01 -7.91
CA ALA A 91 -5.05 7.95 -7.10
C ALA A 91 -4.39 8.16 -5.73
N CYS A 92 -4.66 9.34 -5.18
CA CYS A 92 -3.92 9.95 -4.08
C CYS A 92 -4.91 10.83 -3.27
N TRP A 93 -5.07 10.59 -1.96
CA TRP A 93 -6.01 11.32 -1.07
C TRP A 93 -5.36 11.89 0.18
N GLY A 94 -5.82 13.01 0.73
CA GLY A 94 -5.29 13.60 1.98
C GLY A 94 -5.09 15.12 1.88
N PRO A 95 -4.16 15.73 2.67
CA PRO A 95 -3.39 15.11 3.76
C PRO A 95 -4.28 14.66 4.92
N PHE A 96 -3.78 13.73 5.72
CA PHE A 96 -4.46 13.20 6.90
C PHE A 96 -3.60 13.33 8.15
N SER A 97 -4.24 13.35 9.33
CA SER A 97 -3.54 13.43 10.62
C SER A 97 -2.74 12.18 10.97
N ASP A 98 -3.19 11.02 10.49
CA ASP A 98 -2.62 9.70 10.77
C ASP A 98 -3.01 8.70 9.67
N ALA A 99 -2.36 7.53 9.69
CA ALA A 99 -2.52 6.50 8.66
C ALA A 99 -3.86 5.72 8.73
N LEU A 100 -4.61 5.79 9.83
CA LEU A 100 -5.86 5.05 10.01
C LEU A 100 -7.09 5.90 9.72
N SER A 101 -7.00 7.21 9.93
CA SER A 101 -8.05 8.18 9.58
C SER A 101 -8.62 8.05 8.16
N PRO A 102 -7.87 7.69 7.09
CA PRO A 102 -8.43 7.57 5.74
C PRO A 102 -9.35 6.36 5.59
N ALA A 103 -9.19 5.30 6.39
CA ALA A 103 -10.03 4.11 6.36
C ALA A 103 -11.35 4.27 7.14
N LEU A 104 -11.41 5.27 8.03
CA LEU A 104 -12.58 5.58 8.86
C LEU A 104 -13.51 6.63 8.22
N HIS A 105 -13.08 7.25 7.12
CA HIS A 105 -13.85 8.19 6.32
C HIS A 105 -13.99 7.66 4.90
N SER A 106 -15.14 7.90 4.26
CA SER A 106 -15.24 7.76 2.81
C SER A 106 -14.25 8.73 2.16
N LEU A 107 -13.23 8.19 1.49
CA LEU A 107 -12.16 9.01 0.91
C LEU A 107 -12.77 10.03 -0.07
N PRO A 108 -12.44 11.34 0.09
CA PRO A 108 -12.97 12.39 -0.79
C PRO A 108 -12.40 12.27 -2.21
N LEU A 109 -12.70 13.22 -3.09
CA LEU A 109 -12.07 13.25 -4.42
C LEU A 109 -10.53 13.23 -4.27
N PRO A 110 -9.80 12.45 -5.10
CA PRO A 110 -8.34 12.48 -5.09
C PRO A 110 -7.86 13.91 -5.35
N VAL A 111 -6.73 14.31 -4.77
CA VAL A 111 -6.17 15.59 -5.18
C VAL A 111 -5.77 15.52 -6.64
N ARG A 112 -5.99 16.63 -7.33
CA ARG A 112 -5.35 16.82 -8.64
C ARG A 112 -3.83 16.77 -8.42
N PRO A 113 -3.05 16.18 -9.33
CA PRO A 113 -1.61 15.99 -9.16
C PRO A 113 -0.87 17.34 -8.99
N VAL A 114 -0.75 17.80 -7.75
CA VAL A 114 0.06 18.88 -7.15
C VAL A 114 0.23 18.49 -5.66
N PRO A 115 1.42 18.65 -5.04
CA PRO A 115 2.00 17.60 -4.20
C PRO A 115 1.55 17.69 -2.75
N THR A 116 1.13 16.54 -2.21
CA THR A 116 1.56 15.92 -0.93
C THR A 116 0.40 15.10 -0.42
N ILE A 117 0.46 13.76 -0.47
CA ILE A 117 -0.67 12.89 -0.13
C ILE A 117 -0.29 11.38 -0.13
N PRO A 118 -0.95 10.51 0.68
CA PRO A 118 -0.79 9.05 0.64
C PRO A 118 -1.28 8.40 -0.66
N LEU A 119 -0.69 7.25 -0.97
CA LEU A 119 -0.31 6.84 -2.31
C LEU A 119 -0.87 5.43 -2.62
N PHE A 120 -1.85 5.38 -3.53
CA PHE A 120 -2.08 4.38 -4.58
C PHE A 120 -2.19 2.85 -4.38
N SER A 121 -2.97 2.30 -5.32
CA SER A 121 -3.30 0.94 -5.72
C SER A 121 -2.90 0.47 -7.13
N GLY A 122 -1.75 -0.19 -7.31
CA GLY A 122 -1.23 -0.75 -8.59
C GLY A 122 -2.22 -1.40 -9.56
N LEU A 123 -2.94 -0.67 -10.41
CA LEU A 123 -3.86 -1.26 -11.40
C LEU A 123 -3.11 -1.64 -12.68
N THR A 124 -3.50 -2.78 -13.27
CA THR A 124 -3.17 -3.21 -14.65
C THR A 124 -4.44 -3.28 -15.49
#